data_AF-A0A2A5RY24-F1
#
_entry.id   AF-A0A2A5RY24-F1
#
_cell.length_a   1.000
_cell.length_b   1.000
_cell.length_c   1.000
_cell.angle_alpha   90.00
_cell.angle_beta   90.00
_cell.angle_gamma   90.00
#
_symmetry.space_group_name_H-M   'P 1'
#
loop_
_entity.id
_entity.type
_entity.pdbx_description
1 polymer ?
#
loop_
_entity_poly.entity_id
_entity_poly.type
_entity_poly.pdbx_seq_one_letter_code
_entity_poly.pdbx_strand_id
1 'polypeptide(L)'
;MAGKIRSNTVEAQDAIATLTGLKDMSSFKTVDFGESNVQSMLNGKQIANELMNDVAKITSCVLRQANKFPELAQRIALRDSQDAKGWH
;
A
#
# COMPACT_ATOMS: atom_id res chain seq x y z
N MET A 1 16.02 29.52 1.74
CA MET A 1 14.84 29.83 0.91
C MET A 1 14.07 28.54 0.71
N ALA A 2 13.06 28.27 1.54
CA ALA A 2 12.18 27.12 1.33
C ALA A 2 11.43 27.35 0.03
N GLY A 3 11.64 26.49 -0.97
CA GLY A 3 10.94 26.56 -2.25
C GLY A 3 9.43 26.59 -2.02
N LYS A 4 8.71 27.37 -2.84
CA LYS A 4 7.25 27.52 -2.77
C LYS A 4 6.60 26.14 -2.60
N ILE A 5 6.07 25.87 -1.40
CA ILE A 5 5.36 24.64 -1.06
C ILE A 5 4.17 24.58 -2.03
N ARG A 6 4.18 23.62 -2.94
CA ARG A 6 3.13 23.41 -3.93
C ARG A 6 2.93 21.92 -4.09
N SER A 7 1.70 21.47 -4.24
CA SER A 7 1.45 20.06 -4.49
C SER A 7 2.03 19.60 -5.83
N ASN A 8 2.61 18.39 -5.86
CA ASN A 8 3.11 17.74 -7.07
C ASN A 8 2.45 16.37 -7.24
N THR A 9 1.50 16.29 -8.17
CA THR A 9 0.76 15.07 -8.47
C THR A 9 1.61 13.99 -9.15
N VAL A 10 2.69 14.40 -9.84
CA VAL A 10 3.64 13.49 -10.48
C VAL A 10 4.50 12.80 -9.43
N GLU A 11 5.06 13.55 -8.48
CA GLU A 11 5.81 12.98 -7.35
C GLU A 11 4.93 12.08 -6.48
N ALA A 12 3.66 12.44 -6.26
CA ALA A 12 2.72 11.61 -5.52
C ALA A 12 2.38 10.30 -6.25
N GLN A 13 2.29 10.33 -7.59
CA GLN A 13 2.10 9.13 -8.40
C GLN A 13 3.37 8.26 -8.43
N ASP A 14 4.55 8.86 -8.52
CA ASP A 14 5.82 8.14 -8.53
C ASP A 14 6.09 7.44 -7.19
N ALA A 15 5.76 8.09 -6.08
CA ALA A 15 5.85 7.51 -4.74
C ALA A 15 4.98 6.25 -4.57
N ILE A 16 3.80 6.18 -5.21
CA ILE A 16 2.94 5.00 -5.17
C ILE A 16 3.27 3.97 -6.26
N ALA A 17 3.98 4.37 -7.33
CA ALA A 17 4.37 3.49 -8.43
C ALA A 17 5.28 2.36 -7.93
N THR A 18 6.18 2.66 -6.99
CA THR A 18 7.03 1.66 -6.34
C THR A 18 6.21 0.62 -5.56
N LEU A 19 5.10 1.04 -4.94
CA LEU A 19 4.24 0.17 -4.13
C LEU A 19 3.28 -0.66 -4.98
N THR A 20 2.73 -0.05 -6.04
CA THR A 20 1.82 -0.68 -7.01
C THR A 20 2.56 -1.55 -8.04
N GLY A 21 3.86 -1.30 -8.24
CA GLY A 21 4.75 -2.11 -9.07
C GLY A 21 5.03 -3.50 -8.49
N LEU A 22 4.72 -3.75 -7.22
CA LEU A 22 4.74 -5.08 -6.56
C LEU A 22 3.55 -5.95 -6.99
N LYS A 23 3.20 -5.92 -8.28
CA LYS A 23 1.99 -6.49 -8.91
C LYS A 23 1.76 -7.98 -8.64
N ASP A 24 2.79 -8.71 -8.18
CA ASP A 24 2.74 -10.15 -7.92
C ASP A 24 2.52 -10.54 -6.44
N MET A 25 2.09 -9.61 -5.58
CA MET A 25 1.62 -9.96 -4.23
C MET A 25 0.38 -10.88 -4.22
N SER A 26 -0.26 -11.14 -5.36
CA SER A 26 -1.47 -11.96 -5.47
C SER A 26 -1.28 -13.45 -5.19
N SER A 27 -0.05 -13.96 -5.08
CA SER A 27 0.21 -15.35 -4.73
C SER A 27 0.76 -15.49 -3.31
N PHE A 28 -0.05 -15.17 -2.30
CA PHE A 28 0.22 -15.64 -0.94
C PHE A 28 0.07 -17.16 -0.95
N LYS A 29 1.21 -17.86 -1.02
CA LYS A 29 1.23 -19.32 -1.06
C LYS A 29 0.84 -19.87 0.29
N THR A 30 -0.12 -20.79 0.30
CA THR A 30 -0.42 -21.60 1.48
C THR A 30 0.53 -22.79 1.54
N VAL A 31 0.94 -23.14 2.74
CA VAL A 31 1.71 -24.35 3.03
C VAL A 31 0.72 -25.48 3.26
N ASP A 32 0.91 -26.58 2.53
CA ASP A 32 0.19 -27.82 2.78
C ASP A 32 1.14 -29.01 2.91
N PHE A 33 0.78 -29.94 3.79
CA PHE A 33 1.56 -31.15 4.06
C PHE A 33 0.76 -32.36 3.60
N GLY A 34 1.37 -33.24 2.80
CA GLY A 34 0.69 -34.39 2.20
C GLY A 34 0.14 -35.41 3.21
N GLU A 35 0.99 -35.94 4.10
CA GLU A 35 0.59 -37.04 5.02
C GLU A 35 0.99 -36.80 6.49
N SER A 36 1.28 -35.55 6.87
CA SER A 36 1.77 -35.27 8.22
C SER A 36 0.68 -35.54 9.27
N ASN A 37 0.90 -36.52 10.14
CA ASN A 37 0.00 -36.91 11.24
C ASN A 37 0.47 -36.41 12.62
N VAL A 38 1.62 -35.74 12.69
CA VAL A 38 2.15 -35.14 13.92
C VAL A 38 1.39 -33.86 14.24
N GLN A 39 0.71 -33.81 15.39
CA GLN A 39 -0.11 -32.66 15.81
C GLN A 39 0.64 -31.33 15.79
N SER A 40 1.90 -31.30 16.22
CA SER A 40 2.75 -30.10 16.19
C SER A 40 2.97 -29.56 14.77
N MET A 41 3.07 -30.45 13.77
CA MET A 41 3.21 -30.05 12.37
C MET A 41 1.91 -29.47 11.82
N LEU A 42 0.76 -30.04 12.19
CA LEU A 42 -0.55 -29.50 11.81
C LEU A 42 -0.77 -28.09 12.39
N ASN A 43 -0.42 -27.90 13.67
CA ASN A 43 -0.49 -26.60 14.31
C ASN A 43 0.46 -25.60 13.64
N GLY A 44 1.68 -26.02 13.31
CA GLY A 44 2.65 -25.20 12.58
C GLY A 44 2.14 -24.79 11.18
N LYS A 45 1.49 -25.71 10.46
CA LYS A 45 0.84 -25.42 9.17
C LYS A 45 -0.23 -24.33 9.32
N GLN A 46 -1.09 -24.46 10.33
CA GLN A 46 -2.15 -23.49 10.59
C GLN A 46 -1.55 -22.10 10.86
N ILE A 47 -0.60 -22.00 11.79
CA ILE A 47 0.04 -20.72 12.15
C ILE A 47 0.74 -20.10 10.95
N ALA A 48 1.45 -20.88 10.14
CA ALA A 48 2.14 -20.38 8.94
C ALA A 48 1.14 -19.79 7.93
N ASN A 49 0.01 -20.47 7.72
CA ASN A 49 -1.04 -20.01 6.81
C ASN A 49 -1.78 -18.78 7.35
N GLU A 50 -2.04 -18.72 8.66
CA GLU A 50 -2.63 -17.54 9.31
C GLU A 50 -1.71 -16.32 9.20
N LEU A 51 -0.43 -16.48 9.51
CA LEU A 51 0.57 -15.42 9.39
C LEU A 51 0.65 -14.88 7.96
N MET A 52 0.64 -15.76 6.96
CA MET A 52 0.69 -15.37 5.56
C MET A 52 -0.56 -14.57 5.15
N ASN A 53 -1.73 -14.96 5.65
CA ASN A 53 -2.98 -14.21 5.46
C ASN A 53 -2.95 -12.83 6.13
N ASP A 54 -2.38 -12.72 7.32
CA ASP A 54 -2.32 -11.44 8.02
C ASP A 54 -1.33 -10.47 7.36
N VAL A 55 -0.19 -10.96 6.87
CA VAL A 55 0.72 -10.17 6.03
C VAL A 55 0.00 -9.68 4.77
N ALA A 56 -0.82 -10.54 4.14
CA ALA A 56 -1.63 -10.15 2.99
C ALA A 56 -2.61 -8.99 3.29
N LYS A 57 -3.29 -9.06 4.44
CA LYS A 57 -4.19 -7.99 4.89
C LYS A 57 -3.44 -6.69 5.14
N ILE A 58 -2.26 -6.76 5.75
CA ILE A 58 -1.42 -5.58 6.02
C ILE A 58 -0.99 -4.93 4.70
N THR A 59 -0.44 -5.70 3.77
CA THR A 59 -0.06 -5.18 2.45
C THR A 59 -1.23 -4.54 1.73
N SER A 60 -2.40 -5.19 1.73
CA SER A 60 -3.63 -4.64 1.14
C SER A 60 -4.04 -3.32 1.80
N CYS A 61 -3.92 -3.21 3.12
CA CYS A 61 -4.21 -1.99 3.85
C CYS A 61 -3.24 -0.86 3.48
N VAL A 62 -1.93 -1.15 3.47
CA VAL A 62 -0.90 -0.16 3.08
C VAL A 62 -1.11 0.30 1.65
N LEU A 63 -1.40 -0.62 0.72
CA LEU A 63 -1.72 -0.27 -0.67
C LEU A 63 -2.97 0.62 -0.77
N ARG A 64 -4.04 0.31 -0.04
CA ARG A 64 -5.25 1.13 0.01
C ARG A 64 -4.96 2.54 0.51
N GLN A 65 -4.10 2.68 1.52
CA GLN A 65 -3.72 3.97 2.08
C GLN A 65 -2.81 4.72 1.11
N ALA A 66 -1.87 4.05 0.46
CA ALA A 66 -0.98 4.64 -0.53
C ALA A 66 -1.77 5.22 -1.72
N ASN A 67 -2.79 4.51 -2.20
CA ASN A 67 -3.66 4.99 -3.29
C ASN A 67 -4.41 6.30 -2.98
N LYS A 68 -4.45 6.75 -1.71
CA LYS A 68 -5.05 8.05 -1.36
C LYS A 68 -4.10 9.23 -1.59
N PHE A 69 -2.79 9.02 -1.65
CA PHE A 69 -1.83 10.11 -1.82
C PHE A 69 -2.00 10.88 -3.13
N PRO A 70 -2.24 10.26 -4.30
CA PRO A 70 -2.51 10.99 -5.53
C PRO A 70 -3.79 11.84 -5.45
N GLU A 71 -4.85 11.32 -4.83
CA GLU A 71 -6.10 12.06 -4.66
C GLU A 71 -5.90 13.28 -3.74
N LEU A 72 -5.20 13.09 -2.62
CA LEU A 72 -4.84 14.19 -1.72
C LEU A 72 -3.98 15.24 -2.42
N ALA A 73 -2.99 14.82 -3.21
CA ALA A 73 -2.17 15.73 -4.00
C ALA A 73 -3.01 16.55 -5.00
N GLN A 74 -3.95 15.91 -5.71
CA GLN A 74 -4.86 16.64 -6.61
C GLN A 74 -5.71 17.67 -5.88
N ARG A 75 -6.29 17.32 -4.71
CA ARG A 75 -7.10 18.26 -3.92
C ARG A 75 -6.28 19.43 -3.40
N ILE A 76 -5.04 19.19 -2.97
CA ILE A 76 -4.13 20.25 -2.52
C ILE A 76 -3.74 21.14 -3.70
N ALA A 77 -3.39 20.57 -4.86
CA ALA A 77 -3.06 21.34 -6.07
C ALA A 77 -4.21 22.27 -6.52
N LEU A 78 -5.46 21.79 -6.43
CA LEU A 78 -6.64 22.60 -6.72
C LEU A 78 -6.79 23.77 -5.73
N ARG A 79 -6.59 23.52 -4.43
CA ARG A 79 -6.65 24.57 -3.41
C ARG A 79 -5.51 25.57 -3.54
N ASP A 80 -4.28 25.10 -3.77
CA ASP A 80 -3.11 25.96 -4.05
C ASP A 80 -3.37 26.91 -5.22
N SER A 81 -4.03 26.42 -6.28
CA SER A 81 -4.42 27.23 -7.45
C SER A 81 -5.52 28.24 -7.14
N GLN A 82 -6.49 27.90 -6.29
CA GLN A 82 -7.54 28.82 -5.85
C GLN A 82 -6.98 29.93 -4.96
N ASP A 83 -6.16 29.57 -3.97
CA ASP A 83 -5.56 30.51 -3.04
C ASP A 83 -4.61 31.47 -3.78
N ALA A 84 -3.85 30.96 -4.77
CA ALA A 84 -3.00 31.80 -5.62
C ALA A 84 -3.79 32.86 -6.44
N LYS A 85 -5.06 32.60 -6.79
CA LYS A 85 -5.92 33.57 -7.48
C LYS A 85 -6.50 34.64 -6.55
N GLY A 86 -6.60 34.35 -5.25
CA GLY A 86 -7.10 35.29 -4.24
C GLY A 86 -6.05 36.25 -3.68
N TRP A 87 -4.77 36.08 -4.04
CA TRP A 87 -3.65 36.94 -3.62
C TRP A 87 -3.36 38.07 -4.64
N HIS A 88 -4.41 38.69 -5.17
CA HIS A 88 -4.33 39.90 -5.99
C HIS A 88 -4.76 41.14 -5.18
#